data_AF-A0A1G9YT23-F1
#
_entry.id   AF-A0A1G9YT23-F1
#
_cell.length_a   1.000
_cell.length_b   1.000
_cell.length_c   1.000
_cell.angle_alpha   90.00
_cell.angle_beta   90.00
_cell.angle_gamma   90.00
#
_symmetry.space_group_name_H-M   'P 1'
#
loop_
_entity.id
_entity.type
_entity.pdbx_description
1 polymer ?
#
loop_
_entity_poly.entity_id
_entity_poly.type
_entity_poly.pdbx_seq_one_letter_code
_entity_poly.pdbx_strand_id
1 'polypeptide(L)'
;MSRWAVLPAELDPRVRQLVVRLRRLKDHSGLSLRQLAARTGYSPKSWERYLGGRSLPPREAVEALARIGGEDPTRLLALHEVAAEAWARGPGDVTASDENTSVPEPPTTAPEILSAEVNGARPPGGPLLVALVAGAVALVLAVSTAVLLVVRLGGGEGAGEGERTTAPVAAPAAPVASTPPYACRVERIDGRWYAGNSRTHGAVLAYGHAGPEVAEAQCLLRRAGVSPGEVDGIFGPVTERAVRQMQKRSGLVVDGIVGPHTWKALRR
;
A
#
# COMPACT_ATOMS: atom_id res chain seq x y z
N MET A 1 1.67 -3.05 16.97
CA MET A 1 0.21 -2.80 16.96
C MET A 1 -0.04 -1.35 17.34
N SER A 2 -0.93 -0.65 16.62
CA SER A 2 -1.28 0.74 16.91
C SER A 2 -2.24 0.79 18.11
N ARG A 3 -1.99 1.65 19.11
CA ARG A 3 -2.98 1.93 20.17
C ARG A 3 -4.05 2.86 19.61
N TRP A 4 -5.09 2.28 19.02
CA TRP A 4 -6.23 3.03 18.49
C TRP A 4 -7.10 3.62 19.61
N ALA A 5 -7.62 4.84 19.40
CA ALA A 5 -8.65 5.40 20.25
C ALA A 5 -9.94 4.56 20.21
N VAL A 6 -10.72 4.59 21.29
CA VAL A 6 -12.06 3.97 21.35
C VAL A 6 -12.94 4.58 20.25
N LEU A 7 -13.79 3.75 19.62
CA LEU A 7 -14.76 4.22 18.62
C LEU A 7 -15.98 4.82 19.34
N PRO A 8 -16.64 5.86 18.77
CA PRO A 8 -17.85 6.46 19.36
C PRO A 8 -18.87 5.39 19.78
N ALA A 9 -19.59 5.60 20.88
CA ALA A 9 -20.56 4.61 21.38
C ALA A 9 -21.77 4.51 20.45
N GLU A 10 -22.11 5.64 19.85
CA GLU A 10 -23.24 5.91 18.94
C GLU A 10 -23.00 5.37 17.52
N LEU A 11 -21.79 4.87 17.23
CA LEU A 11 -21.43 4.34 15.92
C LEU A 11 -22.15 3.01 15.64
N ASP A 12 -22.96 3.00 14.58
CA ASP A 12 -23.70 1.83 14.09
C ASP A 12 -22.81 0.55 14.00
N PRO A 13 -23.33 -0.64 14.36
CA PRO A 13 -22.55 -1.88 14.37
C PRO A 13 -21.90 -2.26 13.03
N ARG A 14 -22.54 -1.99 11.88
CA ARG A 14 -22.04 -2.29 10.53
C ARG A 14 -20.85 -1.38 10.21
N VAL A 15 -20.97 -0.08 10.51
CA VAL A 15 -19.87 0.88 10.36
C VAL A 15 -18.72 0.58 11.32
N ARG A 16 -19.03 0.20 12.56
CA ARG A 16 -18.05 -0.25 13.56
C ARG A 16 -17.29 -1.49 13.08
N GLN A 17 -17.97 -2.46 12.47
CA GLN A 17 -17.37 -3.66 11.88
C GLN A 17 -16.40 -3.32 10.74
N LEU A 18 -16.80 -2.45 9.82
CA LEU A 18 -15.93 -1.92 8.75
C LEU A 18 -14.67 -1.28 9.34
N VAL A 19 -14.82 -0.33 10.26
CA VAL A 19 -13.69 0.42 10.83
C VAL A 19 -12.76 -0.49 11.64
N VAL A 20 -13.28 -1.52 12.33
CA VAL A 20 -12.46 -2.54 13.00
C VAL A 20 -11.68 -3.39 11.99
N ARG A 21 -12.27 -3.78 10.85
CA ARG A 21 -11.55 -4.52 9.79
C ARG A 21 -10.44 -3.65 9.18
N LEU A 22 -10.73 -2.39 8.87
CA LEU A 22 -9.74 -1.43 8.34
C LEU A 22 -8.59 -1.18 9.34
N ARG A 23 -8.88 -1.04 10.64
CA ARG A 23 -7.85 -0.92 11.70
C ARG A 23 -6.92 -2.13 11.74
N ARG A 24 -7.48 -3.35 11.72
CA ARG A 24 -6.69 -4.60 11.66
C ARG A 24 -5.81 -4.62 10.42
N LEU A 25 -6.36 -4.32 9.25
CA LEU A 25 -5.64 -4.35 7.98
C LEU A 25 -4.48 -3.34 7.93
N LYS A 26 -4.72 -2.12 8.44
CA LYS A 26 -3.66 -1.13 8.67
C LYS A 26 -2.57 -1.71 9.59
N ASP A 27 -2.93 -2.29 10.75
CA ASP A 27 -1.94 -2.83 11.68
C ASP A 27 -1.07 -3.95 11.09
N HIS A 28 -1.63 -4.81 10.22
CA HIS A 28 -0.86 -5.86 9.52
C HIS A 28 0.04 -5.27 8.42
N SER A 29 -0.34 -4.16 7.78
CA SER A 29 0.50 -3.50 6.76
C SER A 29 1.81 -2.91 7.28
N GLY A 30 1.99 -2.81 8.61
CA GLY A 30 3.16 -2.21 9.27
C GLY A 30 3.29 -0.68 9.11
N LEU A 31 2.51 -0.06 8.22
CA LEU A 31 2.62 1.37 7.90
C LEU A 31 2.21 2.28 9.07
N SER A 32 2.90 3.42 9.19
CA SER A 32 2.38 4.58 9.94
C SER A 32 1.20 5.24 9.22
N LEU A 33 0.43 6.08 9.92
CA LEU A 33 -0.66 6.85 9.31
C LEU A 33 -0.16 7.82 8.22
N ARG A 34 1.05 8.39 8.39
CA ARG A 34 1.70 9.22 7.36
C ARG A 34 2.06 8.39 6.11
N GLN A 35 2.57 7.17 6.31
CA GLN A 35 2.90 6.28 5.19
C GLN A 35 1.66 5.81 4.43
N LEU A 36 0.57 5.46 5.13
CA LEU A 36 -0.70 5.12 4.50
C LEU A 36 -1.28 6.31 3.72
N ALA A 37 -1.26 7.50 4.32
CA ALA A 37 -1.69 8.74 3.66
C ALA A 37 -0.94 8.98 2.33
N ALA A 38 0.39 9.00 2.36
CA ALA A 38 1.20 9.22 1.17
C ALA A 38 1.01 8.14 0.09
N ARG A 39 0.86 6.86 0.46
CA ARG A 39 0.58 5.75 -0.47
C ARG A 39 -0.83 5.77 -1.09
N THR A 40 -1.78 6.49 -0.51
CA THR A 40 -3.20 6.47 -0.93
C THR A 40 -3.72 7.82 -1.41
N GLY A 41 -2.92 8.88 -1.31
CA GLY A 41 -3.28 10.24 -1.72
C GLY A 41 -4.19 11.01 -0.77
N TYR A 42 -4.72 10.38 0.29
CA TYR A 42 -5.50 11.04 1.33
C TYR A 42 -4.60 11.65 2.42
N SER A 43 -5.08 12.67 3.12
CA SER A 43 -4.32 13.26 4.23
C SER A 43 -4.27 12.34 5.46
N PRO A 44 -3.25 12.46 6.35
CA PRO A 44 -3.23 11.73 7.62
C PRO A 44 -4.48 12.00 8.48
N LYS A 45 -4.94 13.25 8.54
CA LYS A 45 -6.18 13.64 9.24
C LYS A 45 -7.43 12.98 8.64
N SER A 46 -7.46 12.73 7.33
CA SER A 46 -8.54 11.95 6.70
C SER A 46 -8.54 10.52 7.24
N TRP A 47 -7.38 9.85 7.25
CA TRP A 47 -7.22 8.50 7.79
C TRP A 47 -7.52 8.40 9.29
N GLU A 48 -7.12 9.40 10.09
CA GLU A 48 -7.50 9.52 11.51
C GLU A 48 -9.01 9.71 11.72
N ARG A 49 -9.72 10.32 10.75
CA ARG A 49 -11.17 10.48 10.79
C ARG A 49 -11.87 9.17 10.43
N TYR A 50 -11.44 8.51 9.35
CA TYR A 50 -11.97 7.23 8.88
C TYR A 50 -11.73 6.09 9.88
N LEU A 51 -10.46 5.86 10.26
CA LEU A 51 -10.09 4.84 11.25
C LEU A 51 -10.51 5.23 12.68
N GLY A 52 -10.92 6.48 12.90
CA GLY A 52 -11.57 6.94 14.12
C GLY A 52 -13.09 6.73 14.15
N GLY A 53 -13.73 6.28 13.07
CA GLY A 53 -15.19 6.16 12.99
C GLY A 53 -15.93 7.50 12.97
N ARG A 54 -15.23 8.61 12.72
CA ARG A 54 -15.77 9.99 12.71
C ARG A 54 -16.20 10.45 11.31
N SER A 55 -16.17 9.54 10.34
CA SER A 55 -16.50 9.72 8.92
C SER A 55 -16.41 8.35 8.29
N LEU A 56 -17.37 7.98 7.43
CA LEU A 56 -17.17 6.86 6.53
C LEU A 56 -15.96 7.16 5.60
N PRO A 57 -15.07 6.18 5.32
CA PRO A 57 -14.11 6.29 4.22
C PRO A 57 -14.82 6.24 2.86
N PRO A 58 -14.27 6.87 1.80
CA PRO A 58 -14.74 6.67 0.44
C PRO A 58 -14.30 5.29 -0.10
N ARG A 59 -14.97 4.80 -1.15
CA ARG A 59 -14.79 3.44 -1.72
C ARG A 59 -13.34 3.16 -2.10
N GLU A 60 -12.69 4.15 -2.70
CA GLU A 60 -11.33 4.09 -3.22
C GLU A 60 -10.29 4.02 -2.09
N ALA A 61 -10.56 4.64 -0.93
CA ALA A 61 -9.71 4.51 0.26
C ALA A 61 -9.77 3.08 0.84
N VAL A 62 -10.97 2.48 0.88
CA VAL A 62 -11.17 1.10 1.32
C VAL A 62 -10.42 0.13 0.40
N GLU A 63 -10.59 0.29 -0.91
CA GLU A 63 -9.92 -0.53 -1.94
C GLU A 63 -8.39 -0.34 -1.96
N ALA A 64 -7.90 0.89 -1.72
CA ALA A 64 -6.47 1.15 -1.64
C ALA A 64 -5.84 0.52 -0.38
N LEU A 65 -6.53 0.54 0.76
CA LEU A 65 -6.05 -0.15 1.97
C LEU A 65 -6.11 -1.68 1.82
N ALA A 66 -7.11 -2.23 1.13
CA ALA A 66 -7.17 -3.65 0.75
C ALA A 66 -5.90 -4.08 -0.01
N ARG A 67 -5.62 -3.41 -1.13
CA ARG A 67 -4.44 -3.67 -1.97
C ARG A 67 -3.12 -3.47 -1.23
N ILE A 68 -3.02 -2.46 -0.35
CA ILE A 68 -1.82 -2.21 0.47
C ILE A 68 -1.61 -3.30 1.53
N GLY A 69 -2.69 -3.88 2.07
CA GLY A 69 -2.63 -4.96 3.05
C GLY A 69 -2.55 -6.37 2.45
N GLY A 70 -2.62 -6.51 1.12
CA GLY A 70 -2.62 -7.81 0.43
C GLY A 70 -3.94 -8.59 0.53
N GLU A 71 -5.05 -7.93 0.92
CA GLU A 71 -6.38 -8.53 0.90
C GLU A 71 -7.13 -8.19 -0.39
N ASP A 72 -7.93 -9.14 -0.90
CA ASP A 72 -8.88 -8.87 -1.97
C ASP A 72 -9.93 -7.83 -1.54
N PRO A 73 -10.14 -6.75 -2.30
CA PRO A 73 -11.09 -5.70 -1.93
C PRO A 73 -12.55 -6.15 -1.91
N THR A 74 -12.95 -7.17 -2.68
CA THR A 74 -14.37 -7.50 -2.94
C THR A 74 -15.18 -7.65 -1.65
N ARG A 75 -14.68 -8.45 -0.69
CA ARG A 75 -15.35 -8.67 0.60
C ARG A 75 -15.38 -7.42 1.49
N LEU A 76 -14.39 -6.56 1.36
CA LEU A 76 -14.28 -5.32 2.15
C LEU A 76 -15.15 -4.20 1.57
N LEU A 77 -15.37 -4.19 0.25
CA LEU A 77 -16.27 -3.29 -0.45
C LEU A 77 -17.74 -3.64 -0.18
N ALA A 78 -18.12 -4.92 -0.18
CA ALA A 78 -19.48 -5.32 0.23
C ALA A 78 -19.80 -4.90 1.69
N LEU A 79 -18.82 -4.96 2.60
CA LEU A 79 -18.95 -4.44 3.97
C LEU A 79 -18.97 -2.90 4.01
N HIS A 80 -18.36 -2.22 3.05
CA HIS A 80 -18.42 -0.76 2.91
C HIS A 80 -19.79 -0.29 2.42
N GLU A 81 -20.40 -1.00 1.47
CA GLU A 81 -21.74 -0.71 0.94
C GLU A 81 -22.81 -0.82 2.06
N VAL A 82 -22.84 -1.93 2.80
CA VAL A 82 -23.75 -2.12 3.96
C VAL A 82 -23.50 -1.11 5.09
N ALA A 83 -22.27 -0.62 5.24
CA ALA A 83 -21.93 0.46 6.18
C ALA A 83 -22.33 1.86 5.65
N ALA A 84 -22.34 2.07 4.33
CA ALA A 84 -22.76 3.32 3.71
C ALA A 84 -24.27 3.54 3.86
N GLU A 85 -25.08 2.50 3.65
CA GLU A 85 -26.53 2.52 3.89
C GLU A 85 -26.89 2.86 5.34
N ALA A 86 -26.11 2.36 6.30
CA ALA A 86 -26.31 2.63 7.72
C ALA A 86 -25.85 4.05 8.10
N TRP A 87 -24.72 4.50 7.54
CA TRP A 87 -24.23 5.86 7.73
C TRP A 87 -25.16 6.92 7.10
N ALA A 88 -25.83 6.60 5.99
CA ALA A 88 -26.76 7.49 5.30
C ALA A 88 -28.09 7.69 6.04
N ARG A 89 -28.62 6.64 6.68
CA ARG A 89 -29.84 6.70 7.50
C ARG A 89 -29.65 7.45 8.82
N GLY A 90 -28.44 7.40 9.38
CA GLY A 90 -28.10 8.12 10.60
C GLY A 90 -28.81 7.57 11.86
N PRO A 91 -28.64 8.22 13.02
CA PRO A 91 -29.05 7.65 14.32
C PRO A 91 -30.57 7.62 14.58
N GLY A 92 -31.41 8.11 13.67
CA GLY A 92 -32.85 8.32 13.89
C GLY A 92 -33.80 7.42 13.10
N ASP A 93 -33.33 6.73 12.06
CA ASP A 93 -34.17 5.95 11.16
C ASP A 93 -34.14 4.45 11.51
N VAL A 94 -34.93 4.09 12.54
CA VAL A 94 -35.14 2.70 13.01
C VAL A 94 -36.64 2.40 13.16
N THR A 95 -37.50 3.12 12.43
CA THR A 95 -38.97 3.06 12.61
C THR A 95 -39.75 3.00 11.29
N ALA A 96 -39.32 2.15 10.35
CA ALA A 96 -40.12 1.73 9.19
C ALA A 96 -39.57 0.46 8.51
N SER A 97 -39.62 -0.70 9.16
CA SER A 97 -39.32 -2.00 8.52
C SER A 97 -40.12 -3.16 9.13
N ASP A 98 -41.40 -2.95 9.40
CA ASP A 98 -42.37 -4.03 9.66
C ASP A 98 -42.72 -4.77 8.34
N GLU A 99 -41.72 -5.41 7.71
CA GLU A 99 -41.96 -6.34 6.61
C GLU A 99 -42.41 -7.70 7.15
N ASN A 100 -43.72 -7.74 7.47
CA ASN A 100 -44.63 -8.85 7.24
C ASN A 100 -43.98 -10.13 6.66
N THR A 101 -43.54 -11.03 7.53
CA THR A 101 -43.07 -12.39 7.16
C THR A 101 -44.24 -13.28 6.73
N SER A 102 -44.86 -12.95 5.59
CA SER A 102 -45.82 -13.82 4.91
C SER A 102 -45.07 -14.94 4.17
N VAL A 103 -44.86 -16.07 4.85
CA VAL A 103 -44.28 -17.29 4.26
C VAL A 103 -45.28 -17.94 3.30
N PRO A 104 -44.93 -18.16 2.02
CA PRO A 104 -45.65 -19.09 1.16
C PRO A 104 -45.08 -20.51 1.33
N GLU A 105 -45.94 -21.50 1.61
CA GLU A 105 -45.53 -22.91 1.60
C GLU A 105 -45.18 -23.41 0.19
N PRO A 106 -44.26 -24.39 0.06
CA PRO A 106 -43.96 -25.02 -1.22
C PRO A 106 -45.00 -26.09 -1.59
N PRO A 107 -45.69 -26.01 -2.75
CA PRO A 107 -46.52 -27.10 -3.23
C PRO A 107 -45.65 -28.25 -3.75
N THR A 108 -45.66 -29.38 -3.03
CA THR A 108 -45.13 -30.65 -3.52
C THR A 108 -46.05 -31.24 -4.59
N THR A 109 -45.65 -31.13 -5.86
CA THR A 109 -46.05 -32.09 -6.91
C THR A 109 -45.09 -32.10 -8.09
N ALA A 110 -44.50 -33.27 -8.35
CA ALA A 110 -44.16 -33.74 -9.69
C ALA A 110 -45.22 -34.83 -10.05
N PRO A 111 -45.46 -35.19 -11.33
CA PRO A 111 -44.41 -35.81 -12.16
C PRO A 111 -44.44 -35.53 -13.69
N GLU A 112 -43.40 -36.05 -14.34
CA GLU A 112 -43.39 -36.75 -15.65
C GLU A 112 -43.50 -36.02 -17.02
N ILE A 113 -42.47 -36.34 -17.85
CA ILE A 113 -42.35 -36.41 -19.34
C ILE A 113 -42.98 -35.37 -20.27
N LEU A 114 -42.14 -34.80 -21.15
CA LEU A 114 -41.98 -35.31 -22.53
C LEU A 114 -40.64 -34.86 -23.17
N SER A 115 -40.30 -35.40 -24.34
CA SER A 115 -38.95 -35.37 -24.95
C SER A 115 -38.85 -34.52 -26.23
N ALA A 116 -37.62 -34.11 -26.57
CA ALA A 116 -37.18 -33.56 -27.87
C ALA A 116 -37.72 -32.13 -28.19
N GLU A 117 -37.10 -31.30 -29.04
CA GLU A 117 -36.23 -31.56 -30.20
C GLU A 117 -34.91 -30.75 -30.26
N VAL A 118 -34.19 -30.90 -31.38
CA VAL A 118 -32.84 -30.40 -31.68
C VAL A 118 -32.88 -29.39 -32.87
N ASN A 119 -31.75 -28.69 -33.10
CA ASN A 119 -31.47 -27.68 -34.14
C ASN A 119 -31.83 -26.22 -33.75
N GLY A 120 -31.01 -25.21 -34.07
CA GLY A 120 -29.71 -25.23 -34.75
C GLY A 120 -29.10 -23.83 -34.95
N ALA A 121 -28.19 -23.70 -35.92
CA ALA A 121 -27.62 -22.45 -36.47
C ALA A 121 -26.64 -21.59 -35.61
N ARG A 122 -25.35 -21.97 -35.69
CA ARG A 122 -24.20 -21.04 -35.93
C ARG A 122 -23.94 -21.00 -37.46
N PRO A 123 -22.98 -20.26 -38.07
CA PRO A 123 -22.09 -19.16 -37.63
C PRO A 123 -22.31 -17.96 -38.60
N PRO A 124 -21.33 -17.23 -39.23
CA PRO A 124 -19.91 -16.85 -38.94
C PRO A 124 -19.74 -15.31 -38.82
N GLY A 125 -18.57 -14.66 -38.69
CA GLY A 125 -17.14 -15.04 -38.50
C GLY A 125 -16.30 -13.75 -38.65
N GLY A 126 -15.31 -13.42 -37.79
CA GLY A 126 -13.88 -13.76 -37.92
C GLY A 126 -13.07 -12.65 -38.63
N PRO A 127 -11.72 -12.68 -38.71
CA PRO A 127 -10.74 -13.47 -37.95
C PRO A 127 -9.39 -12.74 -37.55
N LEU A 128 -8.54 -13.41 -36.74
CA LEU A 128 -7.05 -13.21 -36.57
C LEU A 128 -6.57 -11.86 -35.95
N LEU A 129 -5.40 -11.68 -35.30
CA LEU A 129 -4.14 -12.43 -34.93
C LEU A 129 -3.64 -11.79 -33.57
N VAL A 130 -2.62 -12.14 -32.76
CA VAL A 130 -1.36 -12.96 -32.69
C VAL A 130 -1.30 -13.48 -31.21
N ALA A 131 -1.06 -14.74 -30.80
CA ALA A 131 -0.01 -15.76 -30.93
C ALA A 131 1.19 -15.72 -29.92
N LEU A 132 1.35 -16.81 -29.13
CA LEU A 132 2.52 -17.25 -28.31
C LEU A 132 2.93 -16.34 -27.11
N VAL A 133 3.70 -16.73 -26.08
CA VAL A 133 4.70 -17.80 -25.82
C VAL A 133 4.49 -18.33 -24.37
N ALA A 134 4.27 -19.62 -24.10
CA ALA A 134 5.22 -20.68 -23.69
C ALA A 134 6.20 -20.40 -22.51
N GLY A 135 6.48 -21.42 -21.68
CA GLY A 135 7.54 -21.40 -20.64
C GLY A 135 7.15 -22.06 -19.32
N ALA A 136 7.62 -23.30 -19.07
CA ALA A 136 7.35 -24.02 -17.82
C ALA A 136 8.33 -23.63 -16.70
N VAL A 137 7.82 -23.42 -15.48
CA VAL A 137 8.63 -23.16 -14.28
C VAL A 137 8.87 -24.47 -13.53
N ALA A 138 10.08 -25.03 -13.64
CA ALA A 138 10.52 -26.12 -12.77
C ALA A 138 12.05 -26.16 -12.61
N LEU A 139 12.48 -26.45 -11.37
CA LEU A 139 13.75 -27.09 -11.00
C LEU A 139 15.07 -26.33 -11.28
N VAL A 140 15.39 -25.37 -10.39
CA VAL A 140 16.77 -25.20 -9.86
C VAL A 140 16.72 -24.99 -8.34
N LEU A 141 16.40 -26.06 -7.60
CA LEU A 141 16.62 -26.17 -6.16
C LEU A 141 17.75 -27.18 -5.91
N ALA A 142 19.00 -26.75 -6.13
CA ALA A 142 20.15 -27.66 -6.14
C ALA A 142 21.51 -27.06 -5.67
N VAL A 143 21.54 -25.89 -5.02
CA VAL A 143 22.75 -25.39 -4.32
C VAL A 143 22.40 -24.77 -2.96
N SER A 144 21.66 -25.52 -2.14
CA SER A 144 21.29 -25.14 -0.76
C SER A 144 22.10 -25.90 0.30
N THR A 145 23.38 -26.21 0.01
CA THR A 145 24.38 -26.74 0.94
C THR A 145 25.79 -26.43 0.42
N ALA A 146 26.56 -25.54 1.08
CA ALA A 146 28.04 -25.46 1.07
C ALA A 146 28.68 -24.12 1.56
N VAL A 147 27.95 -23.17 2.17
CA VAL A 147 28.60 -22.02 2.88
C VAL A 147 27.98 -21.84 4.28
N LEU A 148 28.17 -22.84 5.14
CA LEU A 148 27.77 -22.79 6.55
C LEU A 148 28.87 -23.38 7.46
N LEU A 149 30.12 -23.01 7.16
CA LEU A 149 31.34 -23.27 7.93
C LEU A 149 32.42 -22.26 7.49
N VAL A 150 33.42 -21.99 8.36
CA VAL A 150 34.42 -20.88 8.25
C VAL A 150 33.77 -19.50 8.50
N VAL A 151 33.78 -18.91 9.71
CA VAL A 151 34.94 -18.42 10.50
C VAL A 151 34.59 -18.48 12.00
N ARG A 152 35.38 -19.21 12.80
CA ARG A 152 35.20 -19.30 14.27
C ARG A 152 36.51 -19.61 15.03
N LEU A 153 37.58 -18.88 14.74
CA LEU A 153 38.83 -18.87 15.52
C LEU A 153 39.33 -17.42 15.69
N GLY A 154 40.00 -17.15 16.82
CA GLY A 154 40.27 -15.79 17.31
C GLY A 154 39.12 -15.29 18.20
N GLY A 155 39.22 -15.24 19.53
CA GLY A 155 40.38 -15.52 20.41
C GLY A 155 40.95 -14.22 20.97
N GLY A 156 40.92 -14.06 22.28
CA GLY A 156 41.30 -12.83 22.99
C GLY A 156 40.54 -12.71 24.31
N GLU A 157 41.17 -13.13 25.39
CA GLU A 157 40.71 -12.88 26.77
C GLU A 157 41.03 -11.44 27.20
N GLY A 158 40.25 -10.89 28.12
CA GLY A 158 40.45 -9.54 28.62
C GLY A 158 39.57 -9.26 29.84
N ALA A 159 40.10 -9.50 31.03
CA ALA A 159 39.49 -9.05 32.28
C ALA A 159 39.72 -7.54 32.46
N GLY A 160 38.77 -6.86 33.11
CA GLY A 160 38.84 -5.43 33.40
C GLY A 160 37.86 -5.05 34.51
N GLU A 161 38.40 -4.68 35.66
CA GLU A 161 37.64 -4.19 36.82
C GLU A 161 37.48 -2.66 36.76
N GLY A 162 36.53 -2.12 37.54
CA GLY A 162 36.20 -0.70 37.58
C GLY A 162 35.34 -0.22 36.41
N GLU A 163 34.60 0.88 36.50
CA GLU A 163 34.49 1.85 37.60
C GLU A 163 33.01 2.23 37.79
N ARG A 164 32.54 2.38 39.03
CA ARG A 164 31.12 2.71 39.30
C ARG A 164 30.88 4.23 39.29
N THR A 165 31.22 4.88 38.17
CA THR A 165 31.08 6.34 38.01
C THR A 165 29.61 6.77 38.01
N THR A 166 29.27 7.69 38.91
CA THR A 166 27.93 8.26 39.04
C THR A 166 27.62 9.24 37.91
N ALA A 167 26.57 8.95 37.12
CA ALA A 167 26.07 9.89 36.12
C ALA A 167 25.36 11.09 36.81
N PRO A 168 25.62 12.34 36.40
CA PRO A 168 24.93 13.51 36.94
C PRO A 168 23.47 13.60 36.46
N VAL A 169 22.69 14.41 37.18
CA VAL A 169 21.23 14.60 37.01
C VAL A 169 20.82 14.83 35.56
N ALA A 170 19.82 14.07 35.09
CA ALA A 170 19.23 14.26 33.78
C ALA A 170 18.41 15.56 33.71
N ALA A 171 18.82 16.49 32.84
CA ALA A 171 17.99 17.61 32.42
C ALA A 171 16.79 17.09 31.59
N PRO A 172 15.62 17.77 31.62
CA PRO A 172 14.46 17.36 30.83
C PRO A 172 14.78 17.43 29.34
N ALA A 173 14.61 16.31 28.64
CA ALA A 173 14.89 16.23 27.22
C ALA A 173 13.96 17.17 26.43
N ALA A 174 14.55 18.11 25.69
CA ALA A 174 13.85 18.85 24.65
C ALA A 174 13.22 17.87 23.64
N PRO A 175 12.09 18.21 22.99
CA PRO A 175 11.45 17.31 22.05
C PRO A 175 12.40 16.97 20.91
N VAL A 176 12.87 15.71 20.88
CA VAL A 176 13.72 15.18 19.83
C VAL A 176 12.97 15.17 18.50
N ALA A 177 13.12 16.27 17.74
CA ALA A 177 12.59 16.41 16.39
C ALA A 177 13.05 15.20 15.57
N SER A 178 12.11 14.33 15.20
CA SER A 178 12.43 13.04 14.60
C SER A 178 13.13 13.27 13.27
N THR A 179 14.43 12.96 13.21
CA THR A 179 15.23 13.04 11.99
C THR A 179 14.46 12.40 10.84
N PRO A 180 14.27 13.08 9.70
CA PRO A 180 13.60 12.48 8.55
C PRO A 180 14.34 11.19 8.18
N PRO A 181 13.63 10.07 7.90
CA PRO A 181 14.26 8.76 7.73
C PRO A 181 15.19 8.67 6.52
N TYR A 182 15.13 9.66 5.64
CA TYR A 182 15.95 9.78 4.45
C TYR A 182 16.60 11.17 4.39
N ALA A 183 17.90 11.21 4.15
CA ALA A 183 18.67 12.44 4.00
C ALA A 183 19.20 12.54 2.57
N CYS A 184 19.00 13.68 1.91
CA CYS A 184 19.50 13.91 0.55
C CYS A 184 20.97 14.33 0.57
N ARG A 185 21.89 13.37 0.74
CA ARG A 185 23.33 13.61 0.53
C ARG A 185 23.62 13.56 -0.96
N VAL A 186 23.41 14.69 -1.64
CA VAL A 186 23.65 14.80 -3.09
C VAL A 186 25.14 14.82 -3.39
N GLU A 187 25.60 13.81 -4.12
CA GLU A 187 27.01 13.59 -4.48
C GLU A 187 27.11 13.16 -5.95
N ARG A 188 28.29 13.35 -6.57
CA ARG A 188 28.54 12.96 -7.96
C ARG A 188 29.66 11.91 -8.04
N ILE A 189 29.30 10.70 -8.44
CA ILE A 189 30.17 9.53 -8.52
C ILE A 189 30.15 9.03 -9.97
N ASP A 190 31.32 8.80 -10.58
CA ASP A 190 31.48 8.36 -11.98
C ASP A 190 30.67 9.21 -12.98
N GLY A 191 30.68 10.54 -12.77
CA GLY A 191 29.93 11.52 -13.56
C GLY A 191 28.42 11.52 -13.32
N ARG A 192 27.88 10.59 -12.53
CA ARG A 192 26.44 10.42 -12.24
C ARG A 192 26.09 10.95 -10.85
N TRP A 193 24.87 11.43 -10.68
CA TRP A 193 24.39 11.91 -9.37
C TRP A 193 23.75 10.80 -8.55
N TYR A 194 24.04 10.81 -7.25
CA TYR A 194 23.44 9.99 -6.21
C TYR A 194 22.98 10.88 -5.06
N ALA A 195 22.01 10.41 -4.28
CA ALA A 195 21.51 11.11 -3.10
C ALA A 195 21.79 10.38 -1.77
N GLY A 196 22.55 9.28 -1.83
CA GLY A 196 22.95 8.49 -0.66
C GLY A 196 21.89 7.53 -0.12
N ASN A 197 20.73 7.39 -0.78
CA ASN A 197 19.64 6.55 -0.30
C ASN A 197 19.59 5.21 -1.04
N SER A 198 19.78 5.18 -2.37
CA SER A 198 19.87 3.93 -3.14
C SER A 198 20.77 4.07 -4.37
N ARG A 199 21.52 3.00 -4.68
CA ARG A 199 22.40 2.93 -5.86
C ARG A 199 21.68 2.47 -7.15
N THR A 200 20.36 2.22 -7.09
CA THR A 200 19.61 1.71 -8.25
C THR A 200 19.66 2.62 -9.48
N HIS A 201 19.66 2.02 -10.66
CA HIS A 201 19.69 2.71 -11.96
C HIS A 201 18.67 2.13 -12.95
N GLY A 202 17.80 1.22 -12.50
CA GLY A 202 16.82 0.54 -13.35
C GLY A 202 15.60 -0.04 -12.61
N ALA A 203 15.51 0.07 -11.28
CA ALA A 203 14.30 -0.34 -10.55
C ALA A 203 13.10 0.51 -11.00
N VAL A 204 12.00 -0.15 -11.35
CA VAL A 204 10.76 0.50 -11.78
C VAL A 204 10.01 1.01 -10.55
N LEU A 205 9.87 2.33 -10.42
CA LEU A 205 9.09 2.95 -9.34
C LEU A 205 7.81 3.57 -9.89
N ALA A 206 6.67 3.19 -9.29
CA ALA A 206 5.35 3.67 -9.64
C ALA A 206 4.54 3.99 -8.38
N TYR A 207 3.32 4.49 -8.56
CA TYR A 207 2.40 4.88 -7.49
C TYR A 207 2.29 3.83 -6.37
N GLY A 208 2.33 4.28 -5.11
CA GLY A 208 2.22 3.41 -3.94
C GLY A 208 3.50 2.66 -3.55
N HIS A 209 4.54 2.63 -4.39
CA HIS A 209 5.86 2.12 -3.99
C HIS A 209 6.40 2.94 -2.80
N ALA A 210 7.19 2.31 -1.92
CA ALA A 210 7.92 3.02 -0.88
C ALA A 210 9.24 2.31 -0.56
N GLY A 211 10.27 3.06 -0.18
CA GLY A 211 11.60 2.55 0.14
C GLY A 211 12.73 3.54 -0.19
N PRO A 212 13.99 3.16 0.09
CA PRO A 212 15.16 3.99 -0.19
C PRO A 212 15.32 4.37 -1.68
N GLU A 213 14.85 3.52 -2.60
CA GLU A 213 14.82 3.80 -4.05
C GLU A 213 13.93 5.00 -4.37
N VAL A 214 12.80 5.12 -3.68
CA VAL A 214 11.87 6.25 -3.86
C VAL A 214 12.45 7.51 -3.23
N ALA A 215 13.08 7.40 -2.05
CA ALA A 215 13.77 8.53 -1.42
C ALA A 215 14.92 9.08 -2.30
N GLU A 216 15.70 8.18 -2.92
CA GLU A 216 16.72 8.53 -3.91
C GLU A 216 16.10 9.28 -5.11
N ALA A 217 15.00 8.78 -5.68
CA ALA A 217 14.30 9.44 -6.78
C ALA A 217 13.75 10.82 -6.37
N GLN A 218 13.14 10.94 -5.18
CA GLN A 218 12.66 12.21 -4.61
C GLN A 218 13.80 13.23 -4.45
N CYS A 219 14.94 12.82 -3.87
CA CYS A 219 16.11 13.70 -3.75
C CYS A 219 16.65 14.15 -5.10
N LEU A 220 16.72 13.26 -6.11
CA LEU A 220 17.20 13.61 -7.45
C LEU A 220 16.21 14.48 -8.24
N LEU A 221 14.89 14.31 -8.05
CA LEU A 221 13.87 15.23 -8.57
C LEU A 221 14.07 16.64 -8.00
N ARG A 222 14.24 16.73 -6.67
CA ARG A 222 14.49 17.99 -5.97
C ARG A 222 15.77 18.66 -6.47
N ARG A 223 16.86 17.90 -6.66
CA ARG A 223 18.11 18.34 -7.29
C ARG A 223 17.89 18.88 -8.71
N ALA A 224 17.03 18.24 -9.50
CA ALA A 224 16.67 18.66 -10.87
C ALA A 224 15.66 19.83 -10.94
N GLY A 225 15.43 20.54 -9.82
CA GLY A 225 14.52 21.68 -9.76
C GLY A 225 13.05 21.30 -9.96
N VAL A 226 12.66 20.11 -9.50
CA VAL A 226 11.26 19.63 -9.48
C VAL A 226 10.93 19.14 -8.06
N SER A 227 9.99 19.79 -7.37
CA SER A 227 9.66 19.40 -5.99
C SER A 227 8.80 18.12 -5.95
N PRO A 228 9.26 17.03 -5.31
CA PRO A 228 8.48 15.79 -5.17
C PRO A 228 7.50 15.81 -3.97
N GLY A 229 7.53 16.88 -3.16
CA GLY A 229 7.00 16.90 -1.80
C GLY A 229 8.10 16.74 -0.75
N GLU A 230 7.74 16.15 0.39
CA GLU A 230 8.71 15.66 1.39
C GLU A 230 9.60 14.55 0.81
N VAL A 231 10.71 14.23 1.47
CA VAL A 231 11.47 13.00 1.16
C VAL A 231 11.13 11.99 2.24
N ASP A 232 9.93 11.44 2.11
CA ASP A 232 9.37 10.41 2.98
C ASP A 232 9.68 8.98 2.48
N GLY A 233 10.25 8.85 1.27
CA GLY A 233 10.50 7.60 0.59
C GLY A 233 9.24 6.96 0.01
N ILE A 234 8.21 7.74 -0.34
CA ILE A 234 6.89 7.22 -0.75
C ILE A 234 6.42 7.82 -2.07
N PHE A 235 6.01 6.95 -2.98
CA PHE A 235 5.60 7.34 -4.33
C PHE A 235 4.12 7.75 -4.35
N GLY A 236 3.83 8.86 -3.68
CA GLY A 236 2.50 9.47 -3.64
C GLY A 236 2.21 10.42 -4.82
N PRO A 237 1.00 11.02 -4.88
CA PRO A 237 0.58 11.90 -5.99
C PRO A 237 1.45 13.15 -6.21
N VAL A 238 2.26 13.56 -5.22
CA VAL A 238 3.19 14.69 -5.38
C VAL A 238 4.46 14.25 -6.09
N THR A 239 5.01 13.09 -5.72
CA THR A 239 6.18 12.49 -6.38
C THR A 239 5.85 12.05 -7.80
N GLU A 240 4.68 11.47 -8.06
CA GLU A 240 4.27 11.10 -9.42
C GLU A 240 4.17 12.31 -10.36
N ARG A 241 3.54 13.42 -9.91
CA ARG A 241 3.48 14.67 -10.69
C ARG A 241 4.87 15.25 -10.95
N ALA A 242 5.78 15.16 -9.98
CA ALA A 242 7.18 15.54 -10.18
C ALA A 242 7.89 14.66 -11.23
N VAL A 243 7.66 13.34 -11.22
CA VAL A 243 8.19 12.43 -12.26
C VAL A 243 7.64 12.80 -13.63
N ARG A 244 6.32 13.01 -13.77
CA ARG A 244 5.72 13.48 -15.03
C ARG A 244 6.30 14.81 -15.51
N GLN A 245 6.55 15.76 -14.61
CA GLN A 245 7.17 17.04 -14.95
C GLN A 245 8.64 16.88 -15.39
N MET A 246 9.40 16.01 -14.72
CA MET A 246 10.79 15.69 -15.08
C MET A 246 10.88 14.97 -16.43
N GLN A 247 9.98 14.03 -16.70
CA GLN A 247 9.86 13.34 -17.99
C GLN A 247 9.57 14.33 -19.13
N LYS A 248 8.59 15.22 -18.94
CA LYS A 248 8.27 16.29 -19.91
C LYS A 248 9.45 17.23 -20.15
N ARG A 249 10.19 17.63 -19.10
CA ARG A 249 11.44 18.41 -19.24
C ARG A 249 12.57 17.67 -19.94
N SER A 250 12.57 16.33 -19.89
CA SER A 250 13.64 15.47 -20.42
C SER A 250 13.34 14.88 -21.80
N GLY A 251 12.21 15.22 -22.43
CA GLY A 251 11.79 14.63 -23.71
C GLY A 251 11.43 13.15 -23.63
N LEU A 252 11.00 12.66 -22.46
CA LEU A 252 10.62 11.27 -22.23
C LEU A 252 9.09 11.08 -22.32
N VAL A 253 8.66 9.82 -22.50
CA VAL A 253 7.27 9.42 -22.29
C VAL A 253 6.82 9.83 -20.89
N VAL A 254 5.64 10.46 -20.79
CA VAL A 254 5.13 11.06 -19.54
C VAL A 254 4.17 10.09 -18.83
N ASP A 255 4.66 8.89 -18.54
CA ASP A 255 3.90 7.80 -17.91
C ASP A 255 3.74 7.95 -16.38
N GLY A 256 4.60 8.76 -15.73
CA GLY A 256 4.66 8.94 -14.27
C GLY A 256 5.50 7.90 -13.54
N ILE A 257 6.22 7.04 -14.25
CA ILE A 257 7.00 5.91 -13.74
C ILE A 257 8.50 6.21 -13.83
N VAL A 258 9.24 5.94 -12.75
CA VAL A 258 10.70 6.02 -12.79
C VAL A 258 11.27 4.71 -13.33
N GLY A 259 11.27 4.57 -14.65
CA GLY A 259 11.98 3.51 -15.38
C GLY A 259 13.45 3.88 -15.70
N PRO A 260 14.20 3.01 -16.39
CA PRO A 260 15.62 3.22 -16.71
C PRO A 260 15.93 4.53 -17.45
N HIS A 261 15.04 4.99 -18.33
CA HIS A 261 15.20 6.28 -19.01
C HIS A 261 15.04 7.47 -18.06
N THR A 262 14.06 7.41 -17.16
CA THR A 262 13.85 8.41 -16.10
C THR A 262 15.04 8.43 -15.13
N TRP A 263 15.59 7.28 -14.74
CA TRP A 263 16.84 7.19 -13.97
C TRP A 263 18.04 7.84 -14.70
N LYS A 264 18.19 7.57 -16.00
CA LYS A 264 19.25 8.16 -16.84
C LYS A 264 19.14 9.68 -16.93
N ALA A 265 17.94 10.24 -16.90
CA ALA A 265 17.71 11.69 -16.81
C ALA A 265 18.01 12.23 -15.39
N LEU A 266 17.48 11.58 -14.34
CA LEU A 266 17.67 11.97 -12.95
C LEU A 266 19.12 11.91 -12.45
N ARG A 267 19.97 11.09 -13.06
CA ARG A 267 21.39 10.92 -12.69
C ARG A 267 22.39 11.68 -13.59
N ARG A 268 21.94 12.52 -14.54
CA ARG A 268 22.80 13.44 -15.33
C ARG A 268 23.19 14.71 -14.56
#